data_AF-A0A5D4GLA2-F1
#
_entry.id   AF-A0A5D4GLA2-F1
#
_cell.length_a   1.000
_cell.length_b   1.000
_cell.length_c   1.000
_cell.angle_alpha   90.00
_cell.angle_beta   90.00
_cell.angle_gamma   90.00
#
_symmetry.space_group_name_H-M   'P 1'
#
loop_
_entity.id
_entity.type
_entity.pdbx_description
1 polymer ?
#
loop_
_entity_poly.entity_id
_entity_poly.type
_entity_poly.pdbx_seq_one_letter_code
_entity_poly.pdbx_strand_id
1 'polypeptide(L)'
;MKNFINKPNNIKRWILLLYSILSLIIIITYIIFNHTFFRVDWKRYDIDGSYRGKVDEILKHGVFWINGNLTAINSTLLILLLAVGAVLSLLIFYLAWHNLATRTWTPILCLAGFLIPLIVHGDGNILKSLIIGYIFIIAGASFSVQALRFS
;
A
#
# COMPACT_ATOMS: atom_id res chain seq x y z
N MET A 1 20.36 -32.69 -9.56
CA MET A 1 19.40 -31.82 -8.87
C MET A 1 20.01 -30.61 -8.14
N LYS A 2 21.31 -30.57 -7.78
CA LYS A 2 21.95 -29.39 -7.18
C LYS A 2 22.10 -28.17 -8.12
N ASN A 3 22.11 -28.40 -9.44
CA ASN A 3 22.39 -27.33 -10.43
C ASN A 3 21.18 -26.46 -10.81
N PHE A 4 19.96 -26.79 -10.35
CA PHE A 4 18.79 -25.91 -10.51
C PHE A 4 18.67 -24.87 -9.38
N ILE A 5 19.37 -25.09 -8.25
CA ILE A 5 19.31 -24.24 -7.06
C ILE A 5 20.31 -23.06 -7.17
N ASN A 6 21.36 -23.22 -7.98
CA ASN A 6 22.48 -22.27 -8.14
C ASN A 6 22.46 -21.42 -9.41
N LYS A 7 21.34 -21.36 -10.14
CA LYS A 7 21.19 -20.27 -11.14
C LYS A 7 21.00 -18.98 -10.33
N PRO A 8 21.73 -17.88 -10.58
CA PRO A 8 21.51 -16.60 -9.91
C PRO A 8 20.05 -16.26 -10.15
N ASN A 9 19.23 -16.47 -9.13
CA ASN A 9 17.81 -16.63 -9.33
C ASN A 9 17.23 -15.22 -9.38
N ASN A 10 17.40 -14.55 -10.53
CA ASN A 10 16.95 -13.18 -10.79
C ASN A 10 15.51 -12.99 -10.30
N ILE A 11 14.67 -14.02 -10.41
CA ILE A 11 13.31 -14.03 -9.90
C ILE A 11 13.24 -13.66 -8.41
N LYS A 12 14.10 -14.20 -7.55
CA LYS A 12 14.15 -13.88 -6.10
C LYS A 12 14.50 -12.42 -5.83
N ARG A 13 15.31 -11.82 -6.70
CA ARG A 13 15.72 -10.40 -6.62
C ARG A 13 14.57 -9.48 -7.00
N TRP A 14 13.78 -9.86 -7.99
CA TRP A 14 12.68 -9.04 -8.53
C TRP A 14 11.33 -9.30 -7.88
N ILE A 15 11.17 -10.39 -7.12
CA ILE A 15 9.86 -10.82 -6.59
C ILE A 15 9.15 -9.73 -5.77
N LEU A 16 9.88 -8.99 -4.93
CA LEU A 16 9.29 -7.92 -4.11
C LEU A 16 8.79 -6.77 -4.97
N LEU A 17 9.55 -6.39 -6.00
CA LEU A 17 9.16 -5.32 -6.92
C LEU A 17 7.97 -5.75 -7.79
N LEU A 18 8.02 -6.97 -8.33
CA LEU A 18 6.92 -7.53 -9.14
C LEU A 18 5.63 -7.59 -8.33
N TYR A 19 5.70 -8.09 -7.09
CA TYR A 19 4.56 -8.11 -6.18
C TYR A 19 4.05 -6.70 -5.87
N SER A 20 4.96 -5.75 -5.62
CA SER A 20 4.60 -4.35 -5.32
C SER A 20 3.84 -3.71 -6.49
N ILE A 21 4.32 -3.88 -7.73
CA ILE A 21 3.66 -3.35 -8.94
C ILE A 21 2.30 -4.02 -9.14
N LEU A 22 2.22 -5.35 -9.02
CA LEU A 22 0.98 -6.08 -9.18
C LEU A 22 -0.06 -5.65 -8.13
N SER A 23 0.39 -5.50 -6.88
CA SER A 23 -0.47 -5.03 -5.79
C SER A 23 -0.99 -3.62 -6.04
N LEU A 24 -0.14 -2.72 -6.55
CA LEU A 24 -0.52 -1.35 -6.89
C LEU A 24 -1.60 -1.32 -7.97
N ILE A 25 -1.45 -2.12 -9.02
CA ILE A 25 -2.44 -2.22 -10.11
C ILE A 25 -3.78 -2.70 -9.54
N ILE A 26 -3.79 -3.77 -8.74
CA ILE A 26 -5.02 -4.31 -8.14
C ILE A 26 -5.70 -3.25 -7.25
N ILE A 27 -4.95 -2.51 -6.45
CA ILE A 27 -5.52 -1.46 -5.59
C ILE A 27 -6.09 -0.31 -6.41
N ILE A 28 -5.38 0.16 -7.43
CA ILE A 28 -5.89 1.23 -8.31
C ILE A 28 -7.19 0.77 -8.97
N THR A 29 -7.22 -0.44 -9.51
CA THR A 29 -8.42 -1.04 -10.09
C THR A 29 -9.55 -1.10 -9.06
N TYR A 30 -9.27 -1.59 -7.86
CA TYR A 30 -10.26 -1.65 -6.77
C TYR A 30 -10.83 -0.27 -6.44
N ILE A 31 -9.97 0.75 -6.31
CA ILE A 31 -10.38 2.13 -6.04
C ILE A 31 -11.29 2.63 -7.16
N ILE A 32 -10.93 2.44 -8.42
CA ILE A 32 -11.74 2.88 -9.57
C ILE A 32 -13.13 2.25 -9.53
N PHE A 33 -13.26 0.95 -9.22
CA PHE A 33 -14.56 0.28 -9.19
C PHE A 33 -15.38 0.54 -7.93
N ASN A 34 -14.76 0.94 -6.82
CA ASN A 34 -15.43 1.11 -5.52
C ASN A 34 -15.36 2.54 -4.97
N HIS A 35 -14.91 3.52 -5.76
CA HIS A 35 -14.93 4.91 -5.35
C HIS A 35 -16.33 5.50 -5.46
N THR A 36 -16.64 6.36 -4.51
CA THR A 36 -17.81 7.23 -4.58
C THR A 36 -17.33 8.67 -4.61
N PHE A 37 -17.67 9.39 -5.68
CA PHE A 37 -17.44 10.83 -5.75
C PHE A 37 -18.59 11.57 -5.08
N PHE A 38 -18.31 12.29 -3.98
CA PHE A 38 -19.34 13.10 -3.36
C PHE A 38 -19.53 14.40 -4.15
N ARG A 39 -20.65 14.51 -4.87
CA ARG A 39 -20.99 15.72 -5.61
C ARG A 39 -21.66 16.73 -4.69
N VAL A 40 -20.96 17.83 -4.39
CA VAL A 40 -21.48 18.91 -3.55
C VAL A 40 -22.47 19.78 -4.35
N ASP A 41 -23.71 19.88 -3.88
CA ASP A 41 -24.64 20.94 -4.29
C ASP A 41 -24.34 22.25 -3.55
N TRP A 42 -23.61 23.14 -4.22
CA TRP A 42 -23.22 24.44 -3.66
C TRP A 42 -24.41 25.37 -3.40
N LYS A 43 -25.49 25.27 -4.18
CA LYS A 43 -26.69 26.10 -3.95
C LYS A 43 -27.36 25.72 -2.63
N ARG A 44 -27.41 24.41 -2.33
CA ARG A 44 -27.96 23.92 -1.07
C ARG A 44 -27.02 24.16 0.12
N TYR A 45 -25.71 24.13 -0.12
CA TYR A 45 -24.68 24.43 0.89
C TYR A 45 -24.84 25.83 1.51
N ASP A 46 -25.13 26.84 0.69
CA ASP A 46 -25.26 28.22 1.15
C ASP A 46 -26.57 28.50 1.91
N ILE A 47 -27.61 27.67 1.70
CA ILE A 47 -28.97 27.93 2.19
C ILE A 47 -29.32 27.05 3.40
N ASP A 48 -28.81 25.82 3.48
CA ASP A 48 -29.17 24.83 4.51
C ASP A 48 -27.97 24.56 5.44
N GLY A 49 -28.04 25.07 6.68
CA GLY A 49 -26.99 24.91 7.68
C GLY A 49 -26.72 23.46 8.10
N SER A 50 -27.73 22.57 8.03
CA SER A 50 -27.56 21.15 8.33
C SER A 50 -26.84 20.44 7.17
N TYR A 51 -27.17 20.78 5.94
CA TYR A 51 -26.47 20.27 4.76
C TYR A 51 -25.03 20.80 4.71
N ARG A 52 -24.81 22.08 5.06
CA ARG A 52 -23.48 22.68 5.22
C ARG A 52 -22.63 21.92 6.22
N GLY A 53 -23.15 21.62 7.41
CA GLY A 53 -22.44 20.83 8.43
C GLY A 53 -22.01 19.46 7.93
N LYS A 54 -22.90 18.74 7.21
CA LYS A 54 -22.58 17.46 6.59
C LYS A 54 -21.49 17.59 5.52
N VAL A 55 -21.57 18.60 4.66
CA VAL A 55 -20.57 18.83 3.61
C VAL A 55 -19.22 19.23 4.21
N ASP A 56 -19.19 20.06 5.26
CA ASP A 56 -17.94 20.43 5.94
C ASP A 56 -17.28 19.23 6.62
N GLU A 57 -18.06 18.34 7.23
CA GLU A 57 -17.57 17.07 7.77
C GLU A 57 -17.00 16.16 6.66
N ILE A 58 -17.69 16.07 5.53
CA ILE A 58 -17.24 15.37 4.32
C ILE A 58 -15.92 15.98 3.80
N LEU A 59 -15.84 17.30 3.68
CA LEU A 59 -14.64 17.99 3.17
C LEU A 59 -13.42 17.82 4.08
N LYS A 60 -13.59 17.72 5.41
CA LYS A 60 -12.49 17.44 6.35
C LYS A 60 -11.76 16.15 6.03
N HIS A 61 -12.49 15.12 5.61
CA HIS A 61 -11.92 13.82 5.25
C HIS A 61 -11.63 13.69 3.74
N GLY A 62 -12.03 14.66 2.91
CA GLY A 62 -11.67 14.80 1.50
C GLY A 62 -12.73 14.26 0.53
N VAL A 63 -12.85 14.88 -0.65
CA VAL A 63 -13.98 14.66 -1.60
C VAL A 63 -14.01 13.24 -2.23
N PHE A 64 -12.89 12.53 -2.22
CA PHE A 64 -12.75 11.19 -2.81
C PHE A 64 -12.75 10.11 -1.74
N TRP A 65 -13.64 9.12 -1.86
CA TRP A 65 -13.81 8.10 -0.83
C TRP A 65 -13.91 6.73 -1.45
N ILE A 66 -13.41 5.72 -0.73
CA ILE A 66 -13.74 4.32 -1.00
C ILE A 66 -15.04 4.03 -0.24
N ASN A 67 -15.98 3.35 -0.90
CA ASN A 67 -17.24 2.98 -0.29
C ASN A 67 -17.00 2.08 0.95
N GLY A 68 -17.58 2.45 2.11
CA GLY A 68 -17.33 1.80 3.39
C GLY A 68 -16.82 2.77 4.46
N ASN A 69 -15.94 2.30 5.36
CA ASN A 69 -15.38 3.13 6.41
C ASN A 69 -14.34 4.12 5.84
N LEU A 70 -14.49 5.40 6.16
CA LEU A 70 -13.71 6.51 5.62
C LEU A 70 -12.28 6.55 6.21
N THR A 71 -12.11 6.02 7.41
CA THR A 71 -10.89 6.09 8.21
C THR A 71 -10.11 4.77 8.28
N ALA A 72 -10.70 3.66 7.80
CA ALA A 72 -10.13 2.32 7.92
C ALA A 72 -10.38 1.45 6.69
N ILE A 73 -9.43 0.55 6.39
CA ILE A 73 -9.63 -0.47 5.35
C ILE A 73 -10.57 -1.53 5.91
N ASN A 74 -11.78 -1.61 5.38
CA ASN A 74 -12.73 -2.68 5.70
C ASN A 74 -12.77 -3.79 4.64
N SER A 75 -12.14 -3.57 3.48
CA SER A 75 -12.18 -4.52 2.38
C SER A 75 -11.21 -5.69 2.64
N THR A 76 -11.76 -6.89 2.75
CA THR A 76 -10.99 -8.12 2.97
C THR A 76 -9.90 -8.31 1.92
N LEU A 77 -10.17 -7.95 0.66
CA LEU A 77 -9.21 -8.06 -0.44
C LEU A 77 -7.99 -7.15 -0.21
N LEU A 78 -8.22 -5.87 0.12
CA LEU A 78 -7.16 -4.90 0.40
C LEU A 78 -6.33 -5.31 1.61
N ILE A 79 -6.98 -5.77 2.68
CA ILE A 79 -6.30 -6.25 3.89
C ILE A 79 -5.40 -7.44 3.55
N LEU A 80 -5.91 -8.43 2.83
CA LEU A 80 -5.13 -9.62 2.43
C LEU A 80 -3.93 -9.24 1.56
N LEU A 81 -4.12 -8.35 0.60
CA LEU A 81 -3.06 -7.92 -0.31
C LEU A 81 -1.92 -7.23 0.46
N LEU A 82 -2.26 -6.31 1.36
CA LEU A 82 -1.27 -5.62 2.18
C LEU A 82 -0.58 -6.56 3.18
N ALA A 83 -1.34 -7.47 3.80
CA ALA A 83 -0.80 -8.45 4.74
C ALA A 83 0.17 -9.43 4.07
N VAL A 84 -0.17 -9.94 2.88
CA VAL A 84 0.73 -10.81 2.12
C VAL A 84 2.00 -10.07 1.72
N GLY A 85 1.89 -8.79 1.30
CA GLY A 85 3.05 -7.94 1.02
C GLY A 85 3.96 -7.73 2.22
N ALA A 86 3.38 -7.50 3.40
CA ALA A 86 4.13 -7.39 4.66
C ALA A 86 4.87 -8.68 5.01
N VAL A 87 4.21 -9.83 4.92
CA VAL A 87 4.82 -11.15 5.18
C VAL A 87 5.95 -11.43 4.19
N LEU A 88 5.74 -11.17 2.89
CA LEU A 88 6.78 -11.31 1.87
C LEU A 88 8.00 -10.41 2.16
N SER A 89 7.76 -9.18 2.59
CA SER A 89 8.83 -8.24 2.95
C SER A 89 9.66 -8.74 4.13
N LEU A 90 9.01 -9.30 5.16
CA LEU A 90 9.68 -9.94 6.31
C LEU A 90 10.48 -11.18 5.90
N LEU A 91 9.92 -12.06 5.08
CA LEU A 91 10.59 -13.26 4.60
C LEU A 91 11.86 -12.92 3.83
N ILE A 92 11.79 -11.93 2.93
CA ILE A 92 12.95 -11.49 2.14
C ILE A 92 13.99 -10.82 3.05
N PHE A 93 13.56 -10.02 4.02
CA PHE A 93 14.47 -9.46 5.02
C PHE A 93 15.20 -10.56 5.79
N TYR A 94 14.48 -11.56 6.31
CA TYR A 94 15.06 -12.68 7.04
C TYR A 94 16.11 -13.43 6.19
N LEU A 95 15.76 -13.78 4.96
CA LEU A 95 16.67 -14.47 4.04
C LEU A 95 17.90 -13.63 3.69
N ALA A 96 17.74 -12.32 3.48
CA ALA A 96 18.84 -11.40 3.21
C ALA A 96 19.73 -11.20 4.45
N TRP A 97 19.15 -11.18 5.64
CA TRP A 97 19.88 -10.92 6.90
C TRP A 97 20.86 -12.04 7.27
N HIS A 98 20.49 -13.28 6.94
CA HIS A 98 21.32 -14.47 7.16
C HIS A 98 22.49 -14.59 6.18
N ASN A 99 22.47 -13.87 5.06
CA ASN A 99 23.55 -13.89 4.08
C ASN A 99 24.36 -12.59 4.14
N LEU A 100 25.61 -12.70 4.61
CA LEU A 100 26.51 -11.55 4.78
C LEU A 100 26.74 -10.76 3.48
N ALA A 101 26.71 -11.41 2.32
CA ALA A 101 26.91 -10.77 1.03
C ALA A 101 25.68 -9.98 0.53
N THR A 102 24.48 -10.24 1.07
CA THR A 102 23.21 -9.64 0.62
C THR A 102 22.41 -8.98 1.74
N ARG A 103 23.04 -8.76 2.90
CA ARG A 103 22.40 -8.12 4.06
C ARG A 103 21.95 -6.70 3.73
N THR A 104 20.65 -6.46 3.81
CA THR A 104 20.07 -5.15 3.49
C THR A 104 18.85 -4.85 4.37
N TRP A 105 18.65 -3.58 4.70
CA TRP A 105 17.48 -3.09 5.43
C TRP A 105 16.33 -2.67 4.50
N THR A 106 16.55 -2.68 3.20
CA THR A 106 15.59 -2.21 2.19
C THR A 106 14.22 -2.90 2.23
N PRO A 107 14.08 -4.22 2.53
CA PRO A 107 12.75 -4.84 2.60
C PRO A 107 11.94 -4.37 3.81
N ILE A 108 12.57 -3.85 4.87
CA ILE A 108 11.86 -3.25 6.01
C ILE A 108 11.16 -1.96 5.62
N LEU A 109 11.71 -1.21 4.65
CA LEU A 109 11.05 -0.03 4.14
C LEU A 109 9.74 -0.39 3.41
N CYS A 110 9.72 -1.50 2.66
CA CYS A 110 8.49 -2.06 2.09
C CYS A 110 7.53 -2.54 3.17
N LEU A 111 8.04 -3.23 4.20
CA LEU A 111 7.24 -3.68 5.33
C LEU A 111 6.48 -2.52 5.97
N ALA A 112 7.19 -1.43 6.30
CA ALA A 112 6.59 -0.24 6.86
C ALA A 112 5.50 0.32 5.92
N GLY A 113 5.78 0.38 4.62
CA GLY A 113 4.81 0.81 3.61
C GLY A 113 3.54 -0.05 3.54
N PHE A 114 3.66 -1.38 3.65
CA PHE A 114 2.50 -2.29 3.70
C PHE A 114 1.71 -2.20 5.02
N LEU A 115 2.37 -1.85 6.12
CA LEU A 115 1.73 -1.73 7.44
C LEU A 115 1.06 -0.38 7.69
N ILE A 116 1.55 0.72 7.09
CA ILE A 116 0.97 2.06 7.27
C ILE A 116 -0.55 2.07 7.04
N PRO A 117 -1.08 1.54 5.92
CA PRO A 117 -2.52 1.54 5.66
C PRO A 117 -3.32 0.59 6.56
N LEU A 118 -2.66 -0.37 7.22
CA LEU A 118 -3.29 -1.36 8.09
C LEU A 118 -3.35 -0.90 9.55
N ILE A 119 -2.43 -0.04 10.00
CA ILE A 119 -2.28 0.32 11.42
C ILE A 119 -2.69 1.78 11.65
N VAL A 120 -2.36 2.67 10.71
CA VAL A 120 -2.60 4.10 10.86
C VAL A 120 -4.04 4.42 10.47
N HIS A 121 -4.90 4.35 11.49
CA HIS A 121 -6.30 4.80 11.44
C HIS A 121 -6.37 6.21 12.00
N GLY A 122 -6.17 7.21 11.15
CA GLY A 122 -6.32 8.61 11.54
C GLY A 122 -7.72 9.13 11.26
N ASP A 123 -8.02 10.34 11.70
CA ASP A 123 -9.22 11.11 11.31
C ASP A 123 -9.20 11.51 9.82
N GLY A 124 -8.31 10.95 9.01
CA GLY A 124 -8.13 11.27 7.61
C GLY A 124 -8.64 10.18 6.69
N ASN A 125 -8.73 10.50 5.40
CA ASN A 125 -9.09 9.54 4.38
C ASN A 125 -8.12 8.35 4.34
N ILE A 126 -8.66 7.13 4.29
CA ILE A 126 -7.86 5.92 4.08
C ILE A 126 -7.04 5.97 2.77
N LEU A 127 -7.52 6.70 1.75
CA LEU A 127 -6.79 6.91 0.49
C LEU A 127 -5.43 7.57 0.72
N LYS A 128 -5.34 8.52 1.66
CA LYS A 128 -4.07 9.20 1.99
C LYS A 128 -3.07 8.21 2.58
N SER A 129 -3.52 7.35 3.49
CA SER A 129 -2.68 6.31 4.09
C SER A 129 -2.17 5.32 3.04
N LEU A 130 -3.05 4.89 2.11
CA LEU A 130 -2.67 4.04 0.98
C LEU A 130 -1.63 4.70 0.07
N ILE A 131 -1.81 5.98 -0.28
CA ILE A 131 -0.84 6.71 -1.13
C ILE A 131 0.52 6.78 -0.44
N ILE A 132 0.55 7.16 0.84
CA ILE A 132 1.80 7.24 1.61
C ILE A 132 2.47 5.87 1.67
N GLY A 133 1.72 4.83 2.04
CA GLY A 133 2.22 3.45 2.11
C GLY A 133 2.85 3.00 0.80
N TYR A 134 2.21 3.28 -0.34
CA TYR A 134 2.72 2.88 -1.66
C TYR A 134 3.96 3.63 -2.12
N ILE A 135 4.16 4.88 -1.69
CA ILE A 135 5.44 5.59 -1.92
C ILE A 135 6.59 4.83 -1.26
N PHE A 136 6.41 4.41 0.00
CA PHE A 136 7.40 3.60 0.71
C PHE A 136 7.59 2.23 0.05
N ILE A 137 6.51 1.53 -0.32
CA ILE A 137 6.58 0.21 -0.96
C ILE A 137 7.41 0.28 -2.25
N ILE A 138 7.12 1.21 -3.15
CA ILE A 138 7.80 1.31 -4.44
C ILE A 138 9.26 1.74 -4.28
N ALA A 139 9.54 2.74 -3.44
CA ALA A 139 10.91 3.15 -3.17
C ALA A 139 11.74 2.01 -2.55
N GLY A 140 11.20 1.36 -1.52
CA GLY A 140 11.85 0.24 -0.84
C GLY A 140 12.10 -0.94 -1.77
N ALA A 141 11.13 -1.27 -2.63
CA ALA A 141 11.24 -2.41 -3.54
C ALA A 141 12.28 -2.12 -4.64
N SER A 142 12.33 -0.88 -5.13
CA SER A 142 13.30 -0.44 -6.15
C SER A 142 14.73 -0.48 -5.62
N PHE A 143 14.96 -0.02 -4.38
CA PHE A 143 16.26 -0.13 -3.73
C PHE A 143 16.60 -1.59 -3.37
N SER A 144 15.61 -2.39 -2.98
CA SER A 144 15.79 -3.80 -2.66
C SER A 144 16.30 -4.61 -3.85
N VAL A 145 15.80 -4.33 -5.06
CA VAL A 145 16.35 -4.93 -6.28
C VAL A 145 17.85 -4.61 -6.42
N GLN A 146 18.30 -3.39 -6.18
CA GLN A 146 19.74 -3.07 -6.31
C GLN A 146 20.60 -3.70 -5.22
N ALA A 147 20.05 -3.81 -4.02
CA ALA A 147 20.75 -4.22 -2.82
C ALA A 147 20.82 -5.77 -2.68
N LEU A 148 19.82 -6.48 -3.19
CA LEU A 148 19.79 -7.95 -3.23
C LEU A 148 20.68 -8.49 -4.36
N ARG A 149 21.99 -8.56 -4.10
CA ARG A 149 22.98 -9.17 -5.00
C ARG A 149 23.11 -10.67 -4.71
N PHE A 150 22.09 -11.45 -5.04
CA PHE A 150 22.20 -12.91 -4.97
C PHE A 150 23.22 -13.38 -6.04
N SER A 151 24.47 -13.60 -5.62
CA SER A 151 25.54 -14.21 -6.42
C SER A 151 25.33 -15.71 -6.57
#